data_AF-A0A9P0DN09-F1
#
_entry.id   AF-A0A9P0DN09-F1
#
_cell.length_a   1.000
_cell.length_b   1.000
_cell.length_c   1.000
_cell.angle_alpha   90.00
_cell.angle_beta   90.00
_cell.angle_gamma   90.00
#
_symmetry.space_group_name_H-M   'P 1'
#
loop_
_entity.id
_entity.type
_entity.pdbx_description
1 polymer ?
#
loop_
_entity_poly.entity_id
_entity_poly.type
_entity_poly.pdbx_seq_one_letter_code
_entity_poly.pdbx_strand_id
1 'polypeptide(L)'
;MRAGNFEQGKTAQCYMLCIINTYKLLTKEGSFDWETGVKTIKSVAPERVAGPGSESIKNCKDAMVTKDNKCMGALEIAKCLYDDNPQNYFLP
;
A
#
# COMPACT_ATOMS: atom_id res chain seq x y z
N MET A 1 10.34 -5.88 -4.21
CA MET A 1 9.35 -5.42 -3.22
C MET A 1 8.76 -6.53 -2.35
N ARG A 2 8.41 -7.72 -2.87
CA ARG A 2 7.91 -8.84 -2.02
C ARG A 2 8.85 -9.28 -0.89
N ALA A 3 10.16 -9.14 -1.08
CA ALA A 3 11.20 -9.46 -0.08
C ALA A 3 11.82 -8.20 0.56
N GLY A 4 11.08 -7.09 0.63
CA GLY A 4 11.55 -5.85 1.29
C GLY A 4 12.52 -4.99 0.50
N ASN A 5 12.90 -5.36 -0.74
CA ASN A 5 13.70 -4.47 -1.59
C ASN A 5 12.80 -3.45 -2.33
N PHE A 6 12.91 -2.17 -1.94
CA PHE A 6 12.17 -1.04 -2.51
C PHE A 6 13.05 -0.12 -3.40
N GLU A 7 14.35 -0.39 -3.56
CA GLU A 7 15.27 0.41 -4.39
C GLU A 7 15.27 -0.06 -5.86
N GLN A 8 14.08 -0.25 -6.43
CA GLN A 8 13.92 -0.90 -7.74
C GLN A 8 13.65 0.09 -8.90
N GLY A 9 13.93 1.39 -8.66
CA GLY A 9 13.79 2.44 -9.66
C GLY A 9 12.34 2.78 -10.04
N LYS A 10 12.18 3.70 -11.00
CA LYS A 10 10.87 4.31 -11.36
C LYS A 10 9.83 3.30 -11.86
N THR A 11 10.25 2.27 -12.59
CA THR A 11 9.32 1.25 -13.12
C THR A 11 8.62 0.49 -11.99
N ALA A 12 9.38 0.08 -10.97
CA ALA A 12 8.81 -0.61 -9.81
C ALA A 12 7.91 0.30 -8.97
N GLN A 13 8.29 1.57 -8.81
CA GLN A 13 7.45 2.59 -8.17
C GLN A 13 6.10 2.73 -8.88
N CYS A 14 6.10 2.84 -10.22
CA CYS A 14 4.85 2.98 -10.95
C CYS A 14 4.05 1.67 -11.05
N TYR A 15 4.70 0.50 -10.92
CA TYR A 15 3.99 -0.75 -10.70
C TYR A 15 3.22 -0.75 -9.38
N MET A 16 3.79 -0.21 -8.30
CA MET A 16 3.05 -0.02 -7.05
C MET A 16 1.85 0.90 -7.24
N LEU A 17 2.02 2.00 -7.97
CA LEU A 17 0.91 2.89 -8.30
C LEU A 17 -0.19 2.16 -9.08
N CYS A 18 0.17 1.27 -10.01
CA CYS A 18 -0.80 0.44 -10.73
C CYS A 18 -1.65 -0.39 -9.76
N ILE A 19 -1.02 -1.11 -8.82
CA ILE A 19 -1.72 -1.92 -7.82
C ILE A 19 -2.64 -1.06 -6.94
N ILE A 20 -2.13 0.06 -6.42
CA ILE A 20 -2.91 0.96 -5.56
C ILE A 20 -4.13 1.51 -6.32
N ASN A 21 -4.00 1.81 -7.61
CA ASN A 21 -5.12 2.26 -8.43
C ASN A 21 -6.12 1.13 -8.74
N THR A 22 -5.66 -0.11 -8.94
CA THR A 22 -6.56 -1.27 -9.15
C THR A 22 -7.56 -1.42 -8.01
N TYR A 23 -7.11 -1.17 -6.77
CA TYR A 23 -7.95 -1.22 -5.58
C TYR A 23 -8.56 0.13 -5.20
N LYS A 24 -8.38 1.17 -6.03
CA LYS A 24 -8.89 2.54 -5.82
C LYS A 24 -8.49 3.13 -4.46
N LEU A 25 -7.23 2.93 -4.06
CA LEU A 25 -6.71 3.32 -2.75
C LEU A 25 -6.09 4.73 -2.72
N LEU A 26 -6.39 5.56 -3.71
CA LEU A 26 -6.02 6.98 -3.70
C LEU A 26 -7.28 7.83 -3.67
N THR A 27 -7.28 8.80 -2.77
CA THR A 27 -8.30 9.86 -2.74
C THR A 27 -8.16 10.75 -3.96
N LYS A 28 -9.18 11.57 -4.23
CA LYS A 28 -9.12 12.55 -5.33
C LYS A 28 -8.05 13.61 -5.09
N GLU A 29 -7.75 13.87 -3.82
CA GLU A 29 -6.75 14.80 -3.31
C GLU A 29 -5.33 14.22 -3.37
N GLY A 30 -5.18 12.97 -3.80
CA GLY A 30 -3.89 12.32 -3.97
C GLY A 30 -3.24 11.86 -2.67
N SER A 31 -4.05 11.53 -1.65
CA SER A 31 -3.62 10.87 -0.41
C SER A 31 -4.03 9.39 -0.42
N PHE A 32 -3.47 8.61 0.51
CA PHE A 32 -3.85 7.22 0.68
C PHE A 32 -5.26 7.10 1.27
N ASP A 33 -6.15 6.40 0.58
CA ASP A 33 -7.51 6.08 1.06
C ASP A 33 -7.48 4.79 1.90
N TRP A 34 -7.00 4.92 3.13
CA TRP A 34 -6.86 3.80 4.06
C TRP A 34 -8.22 3.20 4.48
N GLU A 35 -9.29 4.00 4.50
CA GLU A 35 -10.64 3.50 4.83
C GLU A 35 -11.15 2.54 3.77
N THR A 36 -11.02 2.91 2.49
CA THR A 36 -11.31 2.02 1.36
C THR A 36 -10.34 0.85 1.34
N GLY A 37 -9.08 1.04 1.74
CA GLY A 37 -8.08 -0.03 1.90
C GLY A 37 -8.53 -1.11 2.89
N VAL A 38 -8.94 -0.71 4.09
CA VAL A 38 -9.44 -1.63 5.12
C VAL A 38 -10.69 -2.38 4.65
N LYS A 39 -11.62 -1.71 3.97
CA LYS A 39 -12.82 -2.36 3.43
C LYS A 39 -12.46 -3.36 2.33
N THR A 40 -11.56 -2.97 1.43
CA THR A 40 -11.15 -3.80 0.29
C THR A 40 -10.43 -5.06 0.76
N ILE A 41 -9.43 -4.94 1.65
CA ILE A 41 -8.65 -6.11 2.10
C ILE A 41 -9.53 -7.13 2.83
N LYS A 42 -10.51 -6.67 3.62
CA LYS A 42 -11.49 -7.53 4.28
C LYS A 42 -12.45 -8.24 3.32
N SER A 43 -12.66 -7.66 2.13
CA SER A 43 -13.54 -8.23 1.10
C SER A 43 -12.82 -9.24 0.20
N VAL A 44 -11.55 -8.98 -0.13
CA VAL A 44 -10.82 -9.75 -1.15
C VAL A 44 -9.82 -10.75 -0.59
N ALA A 45 -9.33 -10.54 0.64
CA ALA A 45 -8.29 -11.38 1.22
C ALA A 45 -8.87 -12.37 2.26
N PRO A 46 -8.29 -13.57 2.39
CA PRO A 46 -8.61 -14.49 3.48
C PRO A 46 -8.35 -13.85 4.85
N GLU A 47 -9.06 -14.29 5.89
CA GLU A 47 -9.01 -13.70 7.24
C GLU A 47 -7.57 -13.60 7.81
N ARG A 48 -6.74 -14.61 7.55
CA ARG A 48 -5.31 -14.63 7.96
C ARG A 48 -4.47 -13.47 7.40
N VAL A 49 -4.89 -12.88 6.28
CA VAL A 49 -4.25 -11.71 5.65
C VAL A 49 -5.03 -10.44 5.97
N ALA A 50 -6.36 -10.52 5.93
CA ALA A 50 -7.25 -9.38 6.14
C ALA A 50 -7.12 -8.76 7.54
N GLY A 51 -6.96 -9.57 8.58
CA GLY A 51 -6.73 -9.11 9.95
C GLY A 51 -5.49 -8.22 10.06
N PRO A 52 -4.28 -8.81 9.97
CA PRO A 52 -3.01 -8.07 10.10
C PRO A 52 -2.87 -6.97 9.05
N GLY A 53 -3.26 -7.23 7.80
CA GLY A 53 -3.19 -6.22 6.75
C GLY A 53 -4.10 -5.02 6.99
N SER A 54 -5.26 -5.21 7.62
CA SER A 54 -6.13 -4.07 7.97
C SER A 54 -5.56 -3.20 9.09
N GLU A 55 -4.75 -3.76 9.99
CA GLU A 55 -4.04 -3.00 11.03
C GLU A 55 -2.91 -2.20 10.40
N SER A 56 -2.08 -2.83 9.55
CA SER A 56 -1.00 -2.14 8.84
C SER A 56 -1.51 -1.01 7.95
N ILE A 57 -2.64 -1.19 7.26
CA ILE A 57 -3.26 -0.10 6.48
C ILE A 57 -3.62 1.11 7.36
N LYS A 58 -4.12 0.89 8.59
CA LYS A 58 -4.45 1.99 9.51
C LYS A 58 -3.19 2.69 10.03
N ASN A 59 -2.15 1.92 10.35
CA ASN A 59 -0.87 2.46 10.82
C ASN A 59 -0.18 3.29 9.73
N CYS A 60 -0.37 2.89 8.46
CA CYS A 60 0.21 3.56 7.28
C CYS A 60 -0.70 4.61 6.63
N LYS A 61 -1.75 5.08 7.31
CA LYS A 61 -2.71 6.04 6.75
C LYS A 61 -2.07 7.33 6.19
N ASP A 62 -0.96 7.77 6.81
CA ASP A 62 -0.24 9.00 6.45
C ASP A 62 1.08 8.71 5.69
N ALA A 63 1.27 7.48 5.21
CA ALA A 63 2.54 7.04 4.61
C ALA A 63 2.88 7.75 3.29
N MET A 64 1.88 8.23 2.55
CA MET A 64 2.09 8.95 1.29
C MET A 64 2.44 10.41 1.55
N VAL A 65 3.74 10.68 1.63
CA VAL A 65 4.30 12.03 1.84
C VAL A 65 4.52 12.72 0.51
N THR A 66 5.02 11.98 -0.49
CA THR A 66 5.32 12.51 -1.83
C THR A 66 4.06 12.52 -2.71
N LYS A 67 3.44 13.69 -2.90
CA LYS A 67 2.18 13.86 -3.64
C LYS A 67 2.35 14.27 -5.11
N ASP A 68 3.43 14.96 -5.44
CA ASP A 68 3.80 15.40 -6.79
C ASP A 68 4.27 14.24 -7.68
N ASN A 69 4.88 13.22 -7.07
CA ASN A 69 5.23 11.97 -7.74
C ASN A 69 4.42 10.80 -7.17
N LYS A 70 3.28 10.52 -7.79
CA LYS A 70 2.36 9.44 -7.38
C LYS A 70 3.01 8.05 -7.37
N CYS A 71 4.00 7.79 -8.23
CA CYS A 71 4.71 6.50 -8.22
C CYS A 71 5.56 6.35 -6.95
N MET A 72 6.23 7.43 -6.54
CA MET A 72 7.01 7.46 -5.30
C MET A 72 6.10 7.37 -4.08
N GLY A 73 5.01 8.15 -4.04
CA GLY A 73 4.03 8.06 -2.97
C GLY A 73 3.40 6.66 -2.83
N ALA A 74 3.14 5.98 -3.94
CA ALA A 74 2.68 4.59 -3.91
C ALA A 74 3.72 3.62 -3.32
N LEU A 75 5.01 3.86 -3.59
CA LEU A 75 6.09 3.09 -2.99
C LEU A 75 6.20 3.34 -1.49
N GLU A 76 6.02 4.58 -1.03
CA GLU A 76 6.05 4.93 0.40
C GLU A 76 4.97 4.18 1.18
N ILE A 77 3.75 4.09 0.64
CA ILE A 77 2.66 3.29 1.21
C ILE A 77 3.09 1.83 1.31
N ALA A 78 3.58 1.24 0.20
CA ALA A 78 3.98 -0.16 0.15
C ALA A 78 5.11 -0.48 1.14
N LYS A 79 6.08 0.44 1.26
CA LYS A 79 7.18 0.33 2.20
C LYS A 79 6.69 0.39 3.64
N CYS A 80 5.82 1.34 3.98
CA CYS A 80 5.23 1.41 5.32
C CYS A 80 4.51 0.11 5.68
N LEU A 81 3.68 -0.43 4.76
CA LEU A 81 2.96 -1.69 5.00
C LEU A 81 3.90 -2.87 5.25
N TYR A 82 5.04 -2.91 4.54
CA TYR A 82 6.06 -3.93 4.76
C TYR A 82 6.79 -3.73 6.09
N ASP A 83 7.18 -2.49 6.41
CA ASP A 83 7.94 -2.18 7.62
C ASP A 83 7.11 -2.39 8.90
N ASP A 84 5.79 -2.13 8.84
CA ASP A 84 4.85 -2.36 9.94
C ASP A 84 4.65 -3.85 10.25
N ASN A 85 4.49 -4.69 9.23
CA ASN A 85 4.28 -6.13 9.41
C ASN A 85 4.89 -6.97 8.27
N PRO A 86 6.22 -7.15 8.25
CA PRO A 86 6.90 -7.82 7.14
C PRO A 86 6.54 -9.31 7.05
N GLN A 87 6.18 -9.93 8.19
CA GLN A 87 5.80 -11.35 8.24
C GLN A 87 4.47 -11.65 7.54
N ASN A 88 3.55 -10.69 7.55
CA ASN A 88 2.23 -10.83 6.92
C ASN A 88 2.06 -9.93 5.69
N TYR A 89 3.14 -9.29 5.24
CA TYR A 89 3.11 -8.42 4.07
C TYR A 89 2.72 -9.20 2.81
N PHE A 90 1.72 -8.67 2.11
CA PHE A 90 1.23 -9.25 0.88
C PHE A 90 1.22 -8.22 -0.24
N LEU A 91 1.83 -8.58 -1.36
CA LEU A 91 1.85 -7.80 -2.59
C LEU A 91 1.47 -8.72 -3.76
N PRO A 92 0.35 -8.44 -4.47
CA PRO A 92 -0.08 -9.19 -5.66
C PRO A 92 0.96 -9.29 -6.77
#